data_AF-A0A0N9Y7D0-F1
#
_entry.id   AF-A0A0N9Y7D0-F1
#
_cell.length_a   1.000
_cell.length_b   1.000
_cell.length_c   1.000
_cell.angle_alpha   90.00
_cell.angle_beta   90.00
_cell.angle_gamma   90.00
#
_symmetry.space_group_name_H-M   'P 1'
#
loop_
_entity.id
_entity.type
_entity.pdbx_description
1 polymer ?
#
loop_
_entity_poly.entity_id
_entity_poly.type
_entity_poly.pdbx_seq_one_letter_code
_entity_poly.pdbx_strand_id
1 'polypeptide(L)' 'MGVELTDESIRLAELPAARRRTVVVLGNEGSGIPSDAMELLDLAVEIPMLGFGHSLNVAVAGSLVLYKVAGLM' A
#
# COMPACT_ATOMS: atom_id res chain seq x y z
N MET A 1 -7.10 1.46 -3.74
CA MET A 1 -5.98 1.90 -2.88
C MET A 1 -4.75 1.11 -3.28
N GLY A 2 -3.70 1.80 -3.72
CA GLY A 2 -2.43 1.15 -4.08
C GLY A 2 -1.53 1.00 -2.87
N VAL A 3 -0.73 -0.05 -2.85
CA VAL A 3 0.37 -0.23 -1.89
C VAL A 3 1.66 0.05 -2.63
N GLU A 4 2.15 1.28 -2.53
CA GLU A 4 3.28 1.76 -3.32
C GLU A 4 3.98 2.92 -2.60
N LEU A 5 5.29 3.07 -2.84
CA LEU A 5 6.08 4.18 -2.31
C LEU A 5 5.97 5.39 -3.24
N THR A 6 5.27 6.44 -2.78
CA THR A 6 5.08 7.67 -3.55
C THR A 6 5.03 8.89 -2.63
N ASP A 7 5.39 10.06 -3.15
CA ASP A 7 5.41 11.32 -2.38
C ASP A 7 4.03 11.74 -1.83
N GLU A 8 2.93 11.28 -2.44
CA GLU A 8 1.56 11.59 -2.01
C GLU A 8 0.89 10.48 -1.19
N SER A 9 1.65 9.45 -0.80
CA SER A 9 1.10 8.30 -0.08
C SER A 9 0.83 8.61 1.40
N ILE A 10 -0.18 7.93 1.96
CA ILE A 10 -0.40 7.93 3.40
C ILE A 10 0.38 6.81 4.06
N ARG A 11 0.94 7.07 5.24
CA ARG A 11 1.66 6.05 6.00
C ARG A 11 0.69 4.98 6.52
N LEU A 12 1.10 3.71 6.45
CA LEU A 12 0.30 2.58 6.95
C LEU A 12 -0.21 2.79 8.39
N ALA A 13 0.58 3.43 9.26
CA ALA A 13 0.20 3.70 10.64
C ALA A 13 -1.04 4.62 10.74
N GLU A 14 -1.20 5.53 9.79
CA GLU A 14 -2.26 6.54 9.72
C GLU A 14 -3.47 6.06 8.90
N LEU A 15 -3.35 4.95 8.18
CA LEU A 15 -4.43 4.36 7.39
C LEU A 15 -5.58 3.85 8.29
N PRO A 16 -6.82 4.36 8.16
CA PRO A 16 -7.94 3.84 8.93
C PRO A 16 -8.43 2.48 8.43
N ALA A 17 -9.12 1.75 9.31
CA ALA A 17 -9.85 0.54 8.91
C ALA A 17 -10.88 0.85 7.80
N ALA A 18 -11.08 -0.09 6.89
CA ALA A 18 -12.03 0.06 5.79
C ALA A 18 -13.47 0.12 6.32
N ARG A 19 -14.20 1.16 5.92
CA ARG A 19 -15.63 1.35 6.24
C ARG A 19 -16.57 1.09 5.06
N ARG A 20 -16.00 0.84 3.88
CA ARG A 20 -16.70 0.56 2.62
C ARG A 20 -15.99 -0.56 1.88
N ARG A 21 -16.58 -1.04 0.78
CA ARG A 21 -15.91 -1.99 -0.12
C ARG A 21 -14.61 -1.36 -0.60
N THR A 22 -13.50 -2.04 -0.33
CA THR A 22 -12.15 -1.55 -0.62
C THR A 22 -11.44 -2.55 -1.51
N VAL A 23 -10.83 -2.05 -2.59
CA VAL A 23 -9.92 -2.81 -3.44
C VAL A 23 -8.50 -2.36 -3.12
N VAL A 24 -7.66 -3.33 -2.78
CA VAL A 24 -6.22 -3.14 -2.58
C VAL A 24 -5.51 -3.60 -3.85
N VAL A 25 -4.72 -2.71 -4.44
CA VAL A 25 -3.91 -2.97 -5.62
C VAL A 25 -2.46 -3.13 -5.17
N LEU A 26 -1.83 -4.23 -5.54
CA LEU A 26 -0.44 -4.51 -5.25
C LEU A 26 0.38 -4.39 -6.53
N GLY A 27 1.55 -3.76 -6.42
CA GLY A 27 2.49 -3.66 -7.52
C GLY A 27 3.21 -4.97 -7.81
N ASN A 28 3.83 -5.06 -8.99
CA ASN A 28 4.75 -6.14 -9.31
C ASN A 28 6.10 -5.94 -8.58
N GLU A 29 6.79 -7.02 -8.20
CA GLU A 29 8.03 -6.93 -7.40
C GLU A 29 9.16 -6.12 -8.06
N GLY A 30 9.22 -6.07 -9.39
CA GLY A 30 10.26 -5.34 -10.11
C GLY A 30 9.84 -3.96 -10.58
N SER A 31 8.55 -3.78 -10.91
CA SER A 31 8.04 -2.60 -11.62
C SER A 31 6.98 -1.80 -10.87
N GLY A 32 6.56 -2.27 -9.68
CA GLY A 32 5.54 -1.61 -8.89
C GLY A 32 4.17 -1.59 -9.56
N ILE A 33 3.34 -0.61 -9.20
CA ILE A 33 2.09 -0.30 -9.87
C ILE A 33 2.38 0.61 -11.08
N PRO A 34 1.93 0.27 -12.29
CA PRO A 34 2.17 1.11 -13.47
C PRO A 34 1.43 2.46 -13.36
N SER A 35 1.98 3.50 -13.99
CA SER A 35 1.52 4.89 -13.83
C SER A 35 0.07 5.11 -14.22
N ASP A 36 -0.40 4.44 -15.27
CA ASP A 36 -1.80 4.47 -15.72
C ASP A 36 -2.76 3.88 -14.68
N ALA A 37 -2.35 2.83 -13.98
CA ALA A 37 -3.11 2.28 -12.86
C ALA A 37 -3.04 3.18 -11.62
N MET A 38 -1.91 3.86 -11.38
CA MET A 38 -1.75 4.81 -10.27
C MET A 38 -2.74 5.97 -10.37
N GLU A 39 -3.00 6.50 -11.58
CA GLU A 39 -3.97 7.57 -11.84
C GLU A 39 -5.42 7.18 -11.51
N LEU A 40 -5.73 5.87 -11.46
CA LEU A 40 -7.06 5.36 -11.14
C LEU A 40 -7.27 5.13 -9.63
N LEU A 41 -6.22 5.29 -8.81
CA LEU A 41 -6.31 5.00 -7.39
C LEU A 41 -6.94 6.15 -6.62
N ASP A 42 -7.88 5.82 -5.73
CA ASP A 42 -8.40 6.77 -4.75
C ASP A 42 -7.31 7.33 -3.81
N LEU A 43 -6.29 6.50 -3.50
CA LEU A 43 -5.15 6.83 -2.64
C LEU A 43 -4.05 5.77 -2.73
N ALA A 44 -2.83 6.15 -2.35
CA ALA A 44 -1.68 5.27 -2.17
C ALA A 44 -1.29 5.15 -0.69
N VAL A 45 -0.86 3.96 -0.27
CA VAL A 45 -0.35 3.68 1.08
C VAL A 45 1.09 3.25 1.01
N GLU A 46 1.95 3.88 1.81
CA GLU A 46 3.32 3.46 2.00
C GLU A 46 3.55 2.74 3.33
N ILE A 47 4.51 1.82 3.32
CA ILE A 47 5.07 1.22 4.53
C ILE A 47 6.45 1.84 4.72
N PRO A 48 6.68 2.64 5.78
CA PRO A 48 7.97 3.26 6.00
C PRO A 48 9.08 2.21 6.09
N MET A 49 10.07 2.31 5.22
CA MET A 49 11.24 1.44 5.23
C MET A 49 12.29 2.00 6.18
N LEU A 50 12.63 1.24 7.22
CA LEU A 50 13.72 1.57 8.13
C LEU A 50 14.95 0.74 7.74
N GLY A 51 16.05 1.40 7.38
CA GLY A 51 17.32 0.74 7.01
C GLY A 51 17.62 0.79 5.52
N PHE A 52 18.37 -0.21 5.03
CA PHE A 52 18.92 -0.22 3.66
C PHE A 52 17.99 -0.82 2.59
N GLY A 53 16.83 -1.36 2.98
CA GLY A 53 15.88 -1.97 2.04
C GLY A 53 15.00 -0.92 1.37
N HIS A 54 14.82 -1.04 0.05
CA HIS A 54 13.98 -0.13 -0.73
C HIS A 54 12.49 -0.48 -0.69
N SER A 55 12.13 -1.74 -0.42
CA SER A 55 10.75 -2.20 -0.32
C SER A 55 10.64 -3.51 0.48
N LEU A 56 9.42 -3.90 0.81
CA LEU A 56 9.10 -5.24 1.32
C LEU A 56 8.72 -6.16 0.16
N ASN A 57 8.79 -7.47 0.40
CA ASN A 57 8.14 -8.45 -0.47
C ASN A 57 6.64 -8.08 -0.64
N VAL A 58 6.13 -8.15 -1.87
CA VAL A 58 4.77 -7.71 -2.20
C VAL A 58 3.69 -8.40 -1.37
N ALA A 59 3.84 -9.70 -1.09
CA ALA A 59 2.87 -10.44 -0.28
C ALA A 59 2.92 -9.99 1.18
N VAL A 60 4.11 -9.72 1.71
CA VAL A 60 4.28 -9.18 3.07
C VAL A 60 3.67 -7.78 3.17
N ALA A 61 3.97 -6.89 2.23
CA ALA A 61 3.39 -5.54 2.19
C ALA A 61 1.85 -5.59 2.10
N GLY A 62 1.32 -6.42 1.19
CA GLY A 62 -0.11 -6.64 1.05
C GLY A 62 -0.74 -7.19 2.32
N SER A 63 -0.09 -8.13 3.01
CA SER A 63 -0.61 -8.69 4.26
C SER A 63 -0.76 -7.65 5.37
N LEU A 64 0.22 -6.76 5.55
CA LEU A 64 0.19 -5.70 6.55
C LEU A 64 -0.93 -4.71 6.28
N VAL A 65 -1.07 -4.29 5.02
CA VAL A 65 -2.13 -3.39 4.58
C VAL A 65 -3.50 -4.03 4.77
N LEU A 66 -3.68 -5.29 4.35
CA LEU A 66 -4.93 -6.02 4.51
C LEU A 66 -5.32 -6.16 5.98
N TYR A 67 -4.36 -6.48 6.86
CA TYR A 67 -4.59 -6.62 8.29
C TYR A 67 -5.01 -5.29 8.94
N LYS A 68 -4.37 -4.18 8.52
CA LYS A 68 -4.74 -2.82 8.97
C LYS A 68 -6.15 -2.44 8.51
N VAL A 69 -6.48 -2.61 7.24
CA VAL A 69 -7.82 -2.23 6.73
C VAL A 69 -8.92 -3.15 7.22
N ALA A 70 -8.60 -4.39 7.61
CA ALA A 70 -9.53 -5.28 8.32
C ALA A 70 -9.84 -4.82 9.75
N GLY A 71 -9.13 -3.80 10.26
CA GLY A 71 -9.32 -3.28 11.62
C GLY A 71 -8.74 -4.19 12.71
N LEU A 72 -7.75 -5.01 12.36
CA LEU A 72 -7.14 -5.99 13.27
C LEU A 72 -5.81 -5.49 13.88
N MET A 73 -5.40 -4.27 13.55
CA MET A 73 -4.15 -3.62 13.94
C MET A 73 -4.38 -2.43 14.85
#